data_AF-A0A2V0PJK9-F1
#
_entry.id   AF-A0A2V0PJK9-F1
#
_cell.length_a   1.000
_cell.length_b   1.000
_cell.length_c   1.000
_cell.angle_alpha   90.00
_cell.angle_beta   90.00
_cell.angle_gamma   90.00
#
_symmetry.space_group_name_H-M   'P 1'
#
loop_
_entity.id
_entity.type
_entity.pdbx_description
1 polymer ?
#
loop_
_entity_poly.entity_id
_entity_poly.type
_entity_poly.pdbx_seq_one_letter_code
_entity_poly.pdbx_strand_id
1 'polypeptide(L)'
;MGPPTCRSLRGPCEAKTCSKAAEGGRLDVLQWLRSQEPPCPWNEEICSVAAEGGHLAVLQWLRAQEPPCPWDEVTSSNAALGGHLAVLQWLRAQDPPGPWDEVTCSNAALGGHLAVLQWARAQDPPCPWDARGCFIRAADDATAEWIRAQAALEGVLL
;
A
#
# COMPACT_ATOMS: atom_id res chain seq x y z
N MET A 1 20.72 -23.46 19.64
CA MET A 1 19.95 -22.27 20.02
C MET A 1 18.65 -22.32 19.23
N GLY A 2 17.59 -22.88 19.82
CA GLY A 2 16.28 -22.98 19.18
C GLY A 2 15.46 -21.70 19.40
N PRO A 3 14.51 -21.37 18.51
CA PRO A 3 13.63 -20.23 18.70
C PRO A 3 12.81 -20.40 19.99
N PRO A 4 12.44 -19.30 20.68
CA PRO A 4 11.69 -19.38 21.92
C PRO A 4 10.33 -20.05 21.67
N THR A 5 10.14 -21.24 22.23
CA THR A 5 8.85 -21.94 22.23
C THR A 5 7.93 -21.25 23.23
N CYS A 6 7.07 -20.36 22.73
CA CYS A 6 6.12 -19.61 23.54
C CYS A 6 4.90 -20.49 23.89
N ARG A 7 5.04 -21.41 24.85
CA ARG A 7 3.89 -22.19 25.39
C ARG A 7 3.11 -21.43 26.49
N SER A 8 3.49 -20.19 26.80
CA SER A 8 3.10 -19.47 28.02
C SER A 8 2.34 -18.16 27.84
N LEU A 9 2.12 -17.66 26.61
CA LEU A 9 1.33 -16.44 26.37
C LEU A 9 0.12 -16.79 25.50
N ARG A 10 -0.86 -17.50 26.08
CA ARG A 10 -2.19 -17.72 25.47
C ARG A 10 -3.01 -16.43 25.55
N GLY A 11 -2.63 -15.42 24.79
CA GLY A 11 -3.57 -14.46 24.25
C GLY A 11 -3.93 -14.91 22.83
N PRO A 12 -5.17 -14.71 22.34
CA PRO A 12 -5.42 -14.87 20.91
C PRO A 12 -4.46 -13.93 20.16
N CYS A 13 -3.82 -14.40 19.08
CA CYS A 13 -3.15 -13.47 18.20
C CYS A 13 -4.18 -12.46 17.70
N GLU A 14 -4.06 -11.21 18.10
CA GLU A 14 -4.92 -10.17 17.57
C GLU A 14 -4.36 -9.72 16.21
N ALA A 15 -5.23 -9.44 15.25
CA ALA A 15 -4.86 -8.90 13.94
C ALA A 15 -3.91 -7.69 14.06
N LYS A 16 -4.07 -6.88 15.11
CA LYS A 16 -3.20 -5.74 15.47
C LYS A 16 -1.72 -6.10 15.61
N THR A 17 -1.40 -7.33 16.04
CA THR A 17 -0.01 -7.78 16.17
C THR A 17 0.61 -8.01 14.80
N CYS A 18 -0.15 -8.61 13.88
CA CYS A 18 0.24 -8.76 12.49
C CYS A 18 0.37 -7.39 11.81
N SER A 19 -0.56 -6.45 12.03
CA SER A 19 -0.49 -5.10 11.44
C SER A 19 0.77 -4.36 11.89
N LYS A 20 1.11 -4.38 13.18
CA LYS A 20 2.35 -3.75 13.68
C LYS A 20 3.62 -4.40 13.13
N ALA A 21 3.62 -5.73 12.99
CA ALA A 21 4.74 -6.43 12.39
C ALA A 21 4.91 -6.05 10.91
N ALA A 22 3.80 -5.94 10.18
CA ALA A 22 3.76 -5.54 8.78
C ALA A 22 4.18 -4.08 8.56
N GLU A 23 3.67 -3.15 9.38
CA GLU A 23 4.07 -1.74 9.41
C GLU A 23 5.58 -1.57 9.66
N GLY A 24 6.14 -2.41 10.55
CA GLY A 24 7.58 -2.43 10.84
C GLY A 24 8.44 -3.25 9.87
N GLY A 25 7.87 -3.83 8.81
CA GLY A 25 8.60 -4.66 7.85
C GLY A 25 9.15 -5.99 8.41
N ARG A 26 8.60 -6.45 9.55
CA ARG A 26 9.09 -7.60 10.33
C ARG A 26 8.57 -8.92 9.76
N LEU A 27 9.10 -9.30 8.60
CA LEU A 27 8.76 -10.56 7.93
C LEU A 27 9.01 -11.79 8.82
N ASP A 28 10.08 -11.77 9.60
CA ASP A 28 10.43 -12.81 10.59
C ASP A 28 9.29 -13.04 11.60
N VAL A 29 8.74 -11.96 12.12
CA VAL A 29 7.63 -11.99 13.08
C VAL A 29 6.35 -12.46 12.41
N LEU A 30 6.04 -12.00 11.19
CA LEU A 30 4.87 -12.44 10.44
C LEU A 30 4.91 -13.94 10.10
N GLN A 31 6.07 -14.46 9.71
CA GLN A 31 6.28 -15.90 9.49
C GLN A 31 6.04 -16.71 10.77
N TRP A 32 6.57 -16.23 11.89
CA TRP A 32 6.35 -16.86 13.19
C TRP A 32 4.88 -16.81 13.63
N LEU A 33 4.18 -15.69 13.41
CA LEU A 33 2.75 -15.55 13.70
C LEU A 33 1.92 -16.50 12.83
N ARG A 34 2.31 -16.69 11.56
CA ARG A 34 1.62 -17.61 10.65
C ARG A 34 1.82 -19.08 11.01
N SER A 35 2.92 -19.43 11.67
CA SER A 35 3.20 -20.81 12.12
C SER A 35 2.51 -21.19 13.44
N GLN A 36 1.67 -20.33 14.03
CA GLN A 36 0.94 -20.64 15.25
C GLN A 36 -0.28 -21.55 14.99
N GLU A 37 -0.78 -22.21 16.04
CA GLU A 37 -1.99 -23.04 15.98
C GLU A 37 -3.05 -22.56 17.00
N PRO A 38 -4.20 -22.00 16.54
CA PRO A 38 -4.52 -21.68 15.15
C PRO A 38 -3.66 -20.52 14.61
N PRO A 39 -3.49 -20.40 13.27
CA PRO A 39 -2.78 -19.27 12.67
C PRO A 39 -3.41 -17.95 13.07
N CYS A 40 -2.58 -16.94 13.31
CA CYS A 40 -3.08 -15.61 13.63
C CYS A 40 -3.93 -15.08 12.45
N PRO A 41 -5.13 -14.50 12.70
CA PRO A 41 -5.99 -13.97 11.65
C PRO A 41 -5.34 -12.75 10.99
N TRP A 42 -5.61 -12.58 9.70
CA TRP A 42 -5.23 -11.42 8.91
C TRP A 42 -6.40 -10.84 8.13
N ASN A 43 -6.26 -9.57 7.76
CA ASN A 43 -7.19 -8.77 6.97
C ASN A 43 -6.39 -7.82 6.06
N GLU A 44 -7.10 -7.03 5.27
CA GLU A 44 -6.59 -6.08 4.28
C GLU A 44 -5.65 -5.04 4.90
N GLU A 45 -5.90 -4.67 6.17
CA GLU A 45 -5.10 -3.70 6.94
C GLU A 45 -3.61 -4.07 6.97
N ILE A 46 -3.28 -5.37 7.05
CA ILE A 46 -1.89 -5.84 7.11
C ILE A 46 -1.16 -5.54 5.81
N CYS A 47 -1.82 -5.72 4.66
CA CYS A 47 -1.28 -5.32 3.37
C CYS A 47 -1.17 -3.79 3.29
N SER A 48 -2.19 -3.06 3.73
CA SER A 48 -2.23 -1.59 3.65
C SER A 48 -1.14 -0.91 4.47
N VAL A 49 -0.85 -1.38 5.68
CA VAL A 49 0.26 -0.83 6.51
C VAL A 49 1.64 -1.28 6.02
N ALA A 50 1.77 -2.50 5.47
CA ALA A 50 3.01 -2.92 4.82
C ALA A 50 3.31 -2.07 3.58
N ALA A 51 2.27 -1.74 2.82
CA ALA A 51 2.35 -0.90 1.64
C ALA A 51 2.70 0.55 1.99
N GLU A 52 2.10 1.11 3.04
CA GLU A 52 2.44 2.43 3.58
C GLU A 52 3.90 2.55 3.98
N GLY A 53 4.48 1.48 4.58
CA GLY A 53 5.89 1.43 4.96
C GLY A 53 6.84 0.99 3.83
N GLY A 54 6.33 0.68 2.64
CA GLY A 54 7.14 0.30 1.48
C GLY A 54 7.74 -1.11 1.55
N HIS A 55 7.19 -1.98 2.41
CA HIS A 55 7.74 -3.30 2.71
C HIS A 55 7.37 -4.34 1.65
N LEU A 56 7.92 -4.18 0.45
CA LEU A 56 7.62 -5.06 -0.69
C LEU A 56 7.85 -6.55 -0.40
N ALA A 57 8.91 -6.90 0.34
CA ALA A 57 9.19 -8.30 0.71
C ALA A 57 8.09 -8.90 1.60
N VAL A 58 7.49 -8.10 2.49
CA VAL A 58 6.36 -8.51 3.31
C VAL A 58 5.14 -8.75 2.42
N LEU A 59 4.82 -7.83 1.52
CA LEU A 59 3.69 -7.96 0.59
C LEU A 59 3.82 -9.19 -0.33
N GLN A 60 5.01 -9.43 -0.87
CA GLN A 60 5.30 -10.62 -1.68
C GLN A 60 5.07 -11.90 -0.90
N TRP A 61 5.54 -11.95 0.35
CA TRP A 61 5.34 -13.10 1.21
C TRP A 61 3.87 -13.31 1.59
N LEU A 62 3.14 -12.24 1.91
CA LEU A 62 1.70 -12.27 2.22
C LEU A 62 0.87 -12.76 1.03
N ARG A 63 1.26 -12.36 -0.19
CA ARG A 63 0.60 -12.80 -1.43
C ARG A 63 0.87 -14.27 -1.76
N ALA A 64 2.00 -14.81 -1.35
CA ALA A 64 2.36 -16.22 -1.56
C ALA A 64 1.68 -17.21 -0.58
N GLN A 65 0.82 -16.73 0.33
CA GLN A 65 0.15 -17.57 1.31
C GLN A 65 -1.11 -18.25 0.76
N GLU A 66 -1.56 -19.31 1.44
CA GLU A 66 -2.83 -19.99 1.16
C GLU A 66 -3.76 -19.95 2.38
N PRO A 67 -4.97 -19.34 2.29
CA PRO A 67 -5.35 -18.37 1.27
C PRO A 67 -4.45 -17.12 1.31
N PRO A 68 -4.29 -16.36 0.22
CA PRO A 68 -3.49 -15.14 0.22
C PRO A 68 -4.10 -14.11 1.18
N CYS A 69 -3.25 -13.25 1.77
CA CYS A 69 -3.76 -12.10 2.52
C CYS A 69 -4.59 -11.21 1.57
N PRO A 70 -5.81 -10.82 1.96
CA PRO A 70 -6.60 -9.92 1.12
C PRO A 70 -5.94 -8.55 1.05
N TRP A 71 -6.21 -7.82 -0.02
CA TRP A 71 -5.85 -6.42 -0.22
C TRP A 71 -6.98 -5.72 -0.96
N ASP A 72 -6.98 -4.41 -0.90
CA ASP A 72 -7.98 -3.53 -1.51
C ASP A 72 -7.31 -2.23 -2.03
N GLU A 73 -8.12 -1.29 -2.52
CA GLU A 73 -7.67 0.01 -3.00
C GLU A 73 -6.90 0.80 -1.93
N VAL A 74 -7.17 0.53 -0.65
CA VAL A 74 -6.44 1.15 0.48
C VAL A 74 -4.97 0.74 0.46
N THR A 75 -4.65 -0.48 0.04
CA THR A 75 -3.26 -0.92 -0.10
C THR A 75 -2.50 -0.08 -1.12
N SER A 76 -3.09 0.21 -2.28
CA SER A 76 -2.47 1.07 -3.28
C SER A 76 -2.40 2.53 -2.83
N SER A 77 -3.46 3.06 -2.24
CA SER A 77 -3.48 4.46 -1.78
C SER A 77 -2.52 4.73 -0.62
N ASN A 78 -2.25 3.73 0.24
CA ASN A 78 -1.22 3.82 1.27
C ASN A 78 0.21 3.72 0.69
N ALA A 79 0.45 2.83 -0.29
CA ALA A 79 1.73 2.83 -1.01
C ALA A 79 2.00 4.16 -1.69
N ALA A 80 0.96 4.78 -2.25
CA ALA A 80 1.03 6.10 -2.85
C ALA A 80 1.30 7.21 -1.84
N LEU A 81 0.69 7.14 -0.64
CA LEU A 81 0.93 8.07 0.45
C LEU A 81 2.37 8.04 0.95
N GLY A 82 2.98 6.85 1.03
CA GLY A 82 4.40 6.67 1.41
C GLY A 82 5.39 6.87 0.25
N GLY A 83 4.90 7.11 -0.97
CA GLY A 83 5.75 7.35 -2.14
C GLY A 83 6.44 6.09 -2.68
N HIS A 84 5.92 4.91 -2.35
CA HIS A 84 6.54 3.63 -2.64
C HIS A 84 6.19 3.11 -4.03
N LEU A 85 6.76 3.76 -5.06
CA LEU A 85 6.53 3.41 -6.47
C LEU A 85 6.79 1.92 -6.78
N ALA A 86 7.83 1.32 -6.21
CA ALA A 86 8.14 -0.09 -6.43
C ALA A 86 7.02 -1.03 -5.93
N VAL A 87 6.35 -0.67 -4.83
CA VAL A 87 5.20 -1.43 -4.31
C VAL A 87 4.03 -1.31 -5.28
N LEU A 88 3.71 -0.11 -5.77
CA LEU A 88 2.64 0.11 -6.73
C LEU A 88 2.88 -0.61 -8.06
N GLN A 89 4.12 -0.58 -8.57
CA GLN A 89 4.51 -1.32 -9.77
C GLN A 89 4.31 -2.82 -9.58
N TRP A 90 4.72 -3.35 -8.43
CA TRP A 90 4.53 -4.76 -8.12
C TRP A 90 3.05 -5.14 -7.96
N LEU A 91 2.23 -4.30 -7.32
CA LEU A 91 0.78 -4.50 -7.20
C LEU A 91 0.12 -4.52 -8.59
N ARG A 92 0.48 -3.59 -9.48
CA ARG A 92 -0.05 -3.54 -10.86
C ARG A 92 0.41 -4.71 -11.73
N ALA A 93 1.52 -5.35 -11.42
CA ALA A 93 2.01 -6.53 -12.13
C ALA A 93 1.34 -7.85 -11.70
N GLN A 94 0.43 -7.82 -10.72
CA GLN A 94 -0.32 -9.01 -10.27
C GLN A 94 -1.41 -9.43 -11.27
N ASP A 95 -1.90 -10.66 -11.11
CA ASP A 95 -3.07 -11.17 -11.82
C ASP A 95 -4.16 -11.62 -10.82
N PRO A 96 -5.33 -10.94 -10.74
CA PRO A 96 -5.63 -9.68 -11.42
C PRO A 96 -4.75 -8.52 -10.90
N PRO A 97 -4.62 -7.43 -11.66
CA PRO A 97 -3.87 -6.25 -11.22
C PRO A 97 -4.40 -5.70 -9.91
N GLY A 98 -3.49 -5.23 -9.05
CA GLY A 98 -3.83 -4.62 -7.78
C GLY A 98 -4.85 -3.49 -7.94
N PRO A 99 -5.89 -3.43 -7.07
CA PRO A 99 -6.93 -2.42 -7.15
C PRO A 99 -6.38 -1.04 -6.77
N TRP A 100 -6.94 0.00 -7.37
CA TRP A 100 -6.60 1.39 -7.10
C TRP A 100 -7.78 2.29 -7.46
N ASP A 101 -7.80 3.51 -6.92
CA ASP A 101 -8.87 4.48 -7.06
C ASP A 101 -8.35 5.93 -7.05
N GLU A 102 -9.26 6.90 -7.08
CA GLU A 102 -8.93 8.33 -7.04
C GLU A 102 -8.18 8.77 -5.78
N VAL A 103 -8.32 8.01 -4.69
CA VAL A 103 -7.60 8.25 -3.43
C VAL A 103 -6.11 7.95 -3.61
N THR A 104 -5.75 7.04 -4.51
CA THR A 104 -4.35 6.72 -4.83
C THR A 104 -3.61 7.95 -5.36
N CYS A 105 -4.16 8.65 -6.34
CA CYS A 105 -3.59 9.92 -6.82
C CYS A 105 -3.63 11.01 -5.75
N SER A 106 -4.74 11.12 -5.02
CA SER A 106 -4.89 12.14 -3.97
C SER A 106 -3.86 11.99 -2.84
N ASN A 107 -3.52 10.76 -2.47
CA ASN A 107 -2.51 10.46 -1.45
C ASN A 107 -1.09 10.67 -1.97
N ALA A 108 -0.81 10.32 -3.22
CA ALA A 108 0.48 10.67 -3.83
C ALA A 108 0.69 12.19 -3.88
N ALA A 109 -0.36 12.97 -4.19
CA ALA A 109 -0.32 14.43 -4.12
C ALA A 109 -0.08 14.93 -2.70
N LEU A 110 -0.79 14.37 -1.72
CA LEU A 110 -0.63 14.70 -0.29
C LEU A 110 0.78 14.38 0.24
N GLY A 111 1.43 13.34 -0.25
CA GLY A 111 2.81 13.00 0.10
C GLY A 111 3.87 13.78 -0.70
N GLY A 112 3.49 14.60 -1.68
CA GLY A 112 4.43 15.26 -2.59
C GLY A 112 5.17 14.29 -3.51
N HIS A 113 4.59 13.11 -3.74
CA HIS A 113 5.23 12.03 -4.48
C HIS A 113 4.95 12.13 -5.98
N LEU A 114 5.51 13.18 -6.60
CA LEU A 114 5.33 13.47 -8.02
C LEU A 114 5.63 12.28 -8.95
N ALA A 115 6.68 11.51 -8.66
CA ALA A 115 7.04 10.33 -9.47
C ALA A 115 5.94 9.25 -9.44
N VAL A 116 5.25 9.08 -8.31
CA VAL A 116 4.12 8.15 -8.19
C VAL A 116 2.93 8.66 -9.00
N LEU A 117 2.59 9.95 -8.89
CA LEU A 117 1.52 10.58 -9.68
C LEU A 117 1.74 10.45 -11.19
N GLN A 118 2.95 10.79 -11.65
CA GLN A 118 3.34 10.69 -13.06
C GLN A 118 3.20 9.26 -13.56
N TRP A 119 3.72 8.30 -12.80
CA TRP A 119 3.63 6.89 -13.16
C TRP A 119 2.18 6.38 -13.18
N ALA A 120 1.35 6.75 -12.19
CA ALA A 120 -0.04 6.32 -12.09
C ALA A 120 -0.91 6.88 -13.23
N ARG A 121 -0.68 8.13 -13.64
CA ARG A 121 -1.36 8.76 -14.79
C ARG A 121 -0.84 8.26 -16.15
N ALA A 122 0.35 7.65 -16.19
CA ALA A 122 0.91 7.05 -17.41
C ALA A 122 0.46 5.60 -17.67
N GLN A 123 -0.30 4.97 -16.77
CA GLN A 123 -0.81 3.61 -16.99
C GLN A 123 -1.98 3.57 -17.99
N ASP A 124 -2.31 2.38 -18.47
CA ASP A 124 -3.48 2.12 -19.32
C ASP A 124 -4.37 1.00 -18.70
N PRO A 125 -5.61 1.30 -18.28
CA PRO A 125 -6.17 2.65 -18.12
C PRO A 125 -5.42 3.44 -17.04
N PRO A 126 -5.39 4.78 -17.13
CA PRO A 126 -4.70 5.60 -16.13
C PRO A 126 -5.48 5.59 -14.81
N CYS A 127 -4.79 5.77 -13.69
CA CYS A 127 -5.44 5.81 -12.38
C CYS A 127 -6.52 6.90 -12.37
N PRO A 128 -7.78 6.60 -12.01
CA PRO A 128 -8.79 7.63 -11.84
C PRO A 128 -8.30 8.67 -10.83
N TRP A 129 -8.73 9.91 -10.98
CA TRP A 129 -8.31 10.99 -10.08
C TRP A 129 -9.30 12.14 -10.09
N ASP A 130 -9.44 12.79 -8.93
CA ASP A 130 -10.02 14.12 -8.81
C ASP A 130 -8.88 15.14 -8.89
N ALA A 131 -8.71 15.74 -10.07
CA ALA A 131 -7.65 16.72 -10.31
C ALA A 131 -7.70 17.91 -9.32
N ARG A 132 -8.92 18.33 -8.91
CA ARG A 132 -9.09 19.44 -7.96
C ARG A 132 -8.75 19.01 -6.55
N GLY A 133 -9.20 17.85 -6.12
CA GLY A 133 -8.83 17.24 -4.85
C GLY A 133 -7.32 17.04 -4.72
N CYS A 134 -6.68 16.51 -5.77
CA CYS A 134 -5.22 16.34 -5.84
C CYS A 134 -4.50 17.69 -5.75
N PHE A 135 -4.99 18.71 -6.47
CA PHE A 135 -4.39 20.05 -6.47
C PHE A 135 -4.43 20.71 -5.09
N ILE A 136 -5.58 20.64 -4.40
CA ILE A 136 -5.75 21.21 -3.05
C ILE A 136 -4.86 20.51 -2.02
N ARG A 137 -4.62 19.21 -2.18
CA ARG A 137 -3.84 18.39 -1.26
C ARG A 137 -2.35 18.35 -1.58
N ALA A 138 -1.90 18.94 -2.69
CA ALA A 138 -0.50 18.90 -3.10
C ALA A 138 0.42 19.42 -1.98
N ALA A 139 1.41 18.60 -1.61
CA ALA A 139 2.35 18.94 -0.52
C ALA A 139 3.34 20.05 -0.90
N ASP A 140 3.64 20.19 -2.19
CA ASP A 140 4.63 21.11 -2.74
C ASP A 140 4.22 21.70 -4.09
N ASP A 141 4.87 22.81 -4.45
CA ASP A 141 4.58 23.56 -5.67
C ASP A 141 4.86 22.75 -6.94
N ALA A 142 5.89 21.89 -6.94
CA ALA A 142 6.23 21.07 -8.12
C ALA A 142 5.11 20.07 -8.45
N THR A 143 4.57 19.43 -7.41
CA THR A 143 3.42 18.54 -7.50
C THR A 143 2.18 19.30 -7.95
N ALA A 144 1.92 20.48 -7.37
CA ALA A 144 0.78 21.33 -7.71
C ALA A 144 0.82 21.85 -9.16
N GLU A 145 2.00 22.28 -9.63
CA GLU A 145 2.23 22.73 -11.00
C GLU A 145 2.03 21.60 -12.01
N TRP A 146 2.56 20.42 -11.71
CA TRP A 146 2.35 19.26 -12.57
C TRP A 146 0.88 18.86 -12.63
N ILE A 147 0.17 18.85 -11.51
CA ILE A 147 -1.27 18.58 -11.46
C ILE A 147 -2.05 19.58 -12.32
N ARG A 148 -1.74 20.88 -12.21
CA ARG A 148 -2.36 21.93 -13.06
C ARG A 148 -2.12 21.69 -14.54
N ALA A 149 -0.88 21.40 -14.93
CA ALA A 149 -0.54 21.13 -16.32
C ALA A 149 -1.28 19.89 -16.84
N GLN A 150 -1.32 18.81 -16.07
CA GLN A 150 -1.98 17.57 -16.44
C GLN A 150 -3.50 17.74 -16.54
N ALA A 151 -4.13 18.43 -15.59
CA ALA A 151 -5.56 18.73 -15.63
C ALA A 151 -5.95 19.57 -16.85
N ALA A 152 -5.11 20.55 -17.22
CA ALA A 152 -5.34 21.37 -18.41
C ALA A 152 -5.28 20.54 -19.72
N LEU A 153 -4.39 19.55 -19.80
CA LEU A 153 -4.35 18.60 -20.93
C LEU A 153 -5.61 17.75 -21.03
N GLU A 154 -6.25 17.47 -19.88
CA GLU A 154 -7.50 16.71 -19.77
C GLU A 154 -8.75 17.59 -19.88
N GLY A 155 -8.59 18.91 -20.13
CA GLY A 155 -9.69 19.87 -20.28
C GLY A 155 -10.34 20.29 -18.97
N VAL A 156 -9.71 20.01 -17.82
CA VAL A 156 -10.18 20.40 -16.49
C VAL A 156 -9.48 21.69 -16.06
N LEU A 157 -10.26 22.72 -15.73
CA LEU A 157 -9.76 23.97 -15.16
C LEU A 157 -9.76 23.89 -13.63
N LEU A 158 -8.60 24.17 -13.03
CA LEU A 158 -8.36 24.12 -11.58
C LEU A 158 -8.29 25.52 -10.93
#